data_AF-A0A327JMF2-F1
#
_entry.id   AF-A0A327JMF2-F1
#
_cell.length_a   1.000
_cell.length_b   1.000
_cell.length_c   1.000
_cell.angle_alpha   90.00
_cell.angle_beta   90.00
_cell.angle_gamma   90.00
#
_symmetry.space_group_name_H-M   'P 1'
#
loop_
_entity.id
_entity.type
_entity.pdbx_description
1 polymer ?
#
loop_
_entity_poly.entity_id
_entity_poly.type
_entity_poly.pdbx_seq_one_letter_code
_entity_poly.pdbx_strand_id
1 'polypeptide(L)'
;MRVLTTAYALLFYFATIVLVAGLAWRIYEYATVPAPLKIPTTPAPTTRRGVIFRMGREVVLFESLFKSNKWIWLFGWLFHVALAVVILRHLRYFIEPVWSWVVFVQPFGVYAGFAMVVGLLGLWARRFLVPRVRYISAPSDHLMLALIVAIGLSGLGMKFIARTDIVAVKAFFLGLMRFDVQPLPADPALLVHLTLVALLMIIFPFSKLLHAPGVFFSPSRNQVDNPRERRHLAAWAARMDRQPGE
;
A
#
# COMPACT_ATOMS: atom_id res chain seq x y z
N MET A 1 -23.15 16.99 -16.80
CA MET A 1 -21.74 16.60 -17.07
C MET A 1 -20.72 17.52 -16.40
N ARG A 2 -20.75 18.85 -16.60
CA ARG A 2 -19.76 19.77 -15.97
C ARG A 2 -19.65 19.64 -14.44
N VAL A 3 -20.78 19.63 -13.71
CA VAL A 3 -20.78 19.50 -12.24
C VAL A 3 -20.13 18.20 -11.77
N LEU A 4 -20.47 17.07 -12.40
CA LEU A 4 -19.90 15.76 -12.08
C LEU A 4 -18.37 15.75 -12.27
N THR A 5 -17.91 16.20 -13.44
CA THR A 5 -16.48 16.30 -13.76
C THR A 5 -15.75 17.15 -12.73
N THR A 6 -16.26 18.34 -12.42
CA THR A 6 -15.65 19.24 -11.44
C THR A 6 -15.63 18.62 -10.05
N ALA A 7 -16.72 17.98 -9.62
CA ALA A 7 -16.78 17.32 -8.32
C ALA A 7 -15.73 16.21 -8.18
N TYR A 8 -15.59 15.34 -9.19
CA TYR A 8 -14.57 14.29 -9.17
C TYR A 8 -13.15 14.84 -9.30
N ALA A 9 -12.93 15.91 -10.07
CA ALA A 9 -11.63 16.57 -10.14
C ALA A 9 -11.20 17.10 -8.77
N LEU A 10 -12.08 17.84 -8.09
CA LEU A 10 -11.83 18.34 -6.74
C LEU A 10 -11.62 17.21 -5.73
N LEU A 11 -12.43 16.15 -5.81
CA LEU A 11 -12.28 14.95 -4.97
C LEU A 11 -10.90 14.32 -5.14
N PHE A 12 -10.42 14.12 -6.37
CA PHE A 12 -9.11 13.51 -6.61
C PHE A 12 -7.95 14.44 -6.25
N TYR A 13 -8.07 15.75 -6.43
CA TYR A 13 -7.08 16.69 -5.91
C TYR A 13 -6.99 16.62 -4.38
N PHE A 14 -8.13 16.69 -3.69
CA PHE A 14 -8.20 16.56 -2.24
C PHE A 14 -7.62 15.22 -1.77
N ALA A 15 -8.07 14.11 -2.36
CA ALA A 15 -7.60 12.76 -2.02
C ALA A 15 -6.10 12.60 -2.24
N THR A 16 -5.55 13.18 -3.30
CA THR A 16 -4.10 13.17 -3.57
C THR A 16 -3.34 13.96 -2.52
N ILE A 17 -3.79 15.16 -2.16
CA ILE A 17 -3.17 15.98 -1.11
C ILE A 17 -3.17 15.23 0.23
N VAL A 18 -4.31 14.67 0.63
CA VAL A 18 -4.44 13.90 1.88
C VAL A 18 -3.50 12.70 1.88
N LEU A 19 -3.49 11.92 0.79
CA LEU A 19 -2.63 10.74 0.68
C LEU A 19 -1.15 11.13 0.76
N VAL A 20 -0.70 12.09 -0.06
CA VAL A 20 0.73 12.44 -0.17
C VAL A 20 1.22 13.15 1.09
N ALA A 21 0.52 14.19 1.56
CA ALA A 21 0.93 14.92 2.76
C ALA A 21 0.82 14.05 4.01
N GLY A 22 -0.26 13.27 4.14
CA GLY A 22 -0.45 12.33 5.25
C GLY A 22 0.62 11.24 5.28
N LEU A 23 0.95 10.66 4.11
CA LEU A 23 2.01 9.65 4.02
C LEU A 23 3.39 10.24 4.33
N ALA A 24 3.71 11.43 3.79
CA ALA A 24 4.96 12.13 4.07
C ALA A 24 5.11 12.42 5.57
N TRP A 25 4.05 12.89 6.21
CA TRP A 25 4.01 13.12 7.65
C TRP A 25 4.28 11.84 8.45
N ARG A 26 3.63 10.72 8.10
CA ARG A 26 3.86 9.43 8.77
C ARG A 26 5.26 8.90 8.57
N ILE A 27 5.83 9.05 7.38
CA ILE A 27 7.23 8.68 7.10
C ILE A 27 8.19 9.53 7.93
N TYR A 28 7.96 10.85 8.01
CA TYR A 28 8.75 11.75 8.84
C TYR A 28 8.67 11.36 10.32
N GLU A 29 7.47 11.08 10.84
CA GLU A 29 7.25 10.58 12.19
C GLU A 29 8.06 9.30 12.44
N TYR A 30 7.94 8.29 11.56
CA TYR A 30 8.67 7.03 11.71
C TYR A 30 10.20 7.18 11.61
N ALA A 31 10.69 8.13 10.82
CA ALA A 31 12.11 8.41 10.68
C ALA A 31 12.70 9.18 11.88
N THR A 32 11.88 9.96 12.59
CA THR A 32 12.33 10.84 13.68
C THR A 32 12.09 10.28 15.08
N VAL A 33 11.13 9.35 15.25
CA VAL A 33 10.90 8.68 16.53
C VAL A 33 12.15 7.90 16.93
N PRO A 34 12.77 8.21 18.10
CA PRO A 34 13.97 7.51 18.54
C PRO A 34 13.69 6.02 18.82
N ALA A 35 14.59 5.15 18.37
CA ALA A 35 14.62 3.74 18.76
C ALA A 35 15.74 3.53 19.79
N PRO A 36 15.46 3.68 21.11
CA PRO A 36 16.51 3.69 22.13
C PRO A 36 17.14 2.32 22.37
N LEU A 37 16.47 1.24 21.96
CA LEU A 37 16.92 -0.13 22.19
C LEU A 37 17.27 -0.82 20.87
N LYS A 38 18.27 -1.70 20.95
CA LYS A 38 18.56 -2.72 19.96
C LYS A 38 17.71 -3.95 20.24
N ILE A 39 16.68 -4.17 19.44
CA ILE A 39 15.69 -5.25 19.60
C ILE A 39 15.47 -6.08 18.32
N PRO A 40 16.51 -6.45 17.56
CA PRO A 40 16.32 -7.29 16.38
C PRO A 40 15.80 -8.68 16.79
N THR A 41 14.84 -9.24 16.05
CA THR A 41 14.39 -10.63 16.31
C THR A 41 15.45 -11.62 15.83
N THR A 42 15.99 -12.40 16.76
CA THR A 42 17.01 -13.42 16.47
C THR A 42 16.43 -14.64 15.73
N PRO A 43 17.24 -15.34 14.90
CA PRO A 43 18.59 -14.96 14.47
C PRO A 43 18.53 -13.77 13.51
N ALA A 44 19.28 -12.70 13.80
CA ALA A 44 19.31 -11.49 12.99
C ALA A 44 20.69 -11.28 12.36
N PRO A 45 20.78 -10.56 11.22
CA PRO A 45 22.06 -10.35 10.57
C PRO A 45 22.99 -9.44 11.38
N THR A 46 24.25 -9.84 11.51
CA THR A 46 25.31 -9.09 12.21
C THR A 46 25.95 -7.99 11.36
N THR A 47 25.54 -7.85 10.08
CA THR A 47 26.04 -6.82 9.16
C THR A 47 24.90 -6.01 8.55
N ARG A 48 25.18 -4.75 8.18
CA ARG A 48 24.21 -3.88 7.48
C ARG A 48 23.75 -4.48 6.15
N ARG A 49 24.66 -5.09 5.38
CA ARG A 49 24.33 -5.78 4.13
C ARG A 49 23.37 -6.95 4.37
N GLY A 50 23.61 -7.72 5.43
CA GLY A 50 22.70 -8.80 5.83
C GLY A 50 21.30 -8.30 6.20
N VAL A 51 21.20 -7.16 6.89
CA VAL A 51 19.91 -6.51 7.19
C VAL A 51 19.17 -6.10 5.92
N ILE A 52 19.86 -5.46 4.96
CA ILE A 52 19.25 -5.08 3.68
C ILE A 52 18.71 -6.32 2.95
N PHE A 53 19.49 -7.41 2.91
CA PHE A 53 19.06 -8.66 2.29
C PHE A 53 17.85 -9.28 3.00
N ARG A 54 17.86 -9.33 4.34
CA ARG A 54 16.71 -9.76 5.15
C ARG A 54 15.46 -8.92 4.84
N MET A 55 15.60 -7.58 4.82
CA MET A 55 14.50 -6.67 4.52
C MET A 55 13.95 -6.90 3.12
N GLY A 56 14.82 -7.10 2.12
CA GLY A 56 14.40 -7.44 0.76
C GLY A 56 13.56 -8.72 0.71
N ARG A 57 14.00 -9.78 1.41
CA ARG A 57 13.25 -11.04 1.48
C ARG A 57 11.92 -10.90 2.25
N GLU A 58 11.90 -10.09 3.30
CA GLU A 58 10.68 -9.82 4.05
C GLU A 58 9.67 -8.99 3.24
N VAL A 59 10.12 -8.06 2.39
CA VAL A 59 9.22 -7.22 1.56
C VAL A 59 8.76 -7.96 0.31
N VAL A 60 9.64 -8.70 -0.36
CA VAL A 60 9.32 -9.35 -1.65
C VAL A 60 8.70 -10.73 -1.46
N LEU A 61 9.20 -11.51 -0.50
CA LEU A 61 8.82 -12.91 -0.33
C LEU A 61 8.02 -13.18 0.94
N PHE A 62 7.83 -12.18 1.82
CA PHE A 62 7.18 -12.35 3.12
C PHE A 62 7.78 -13.54 3.89
N GLU A 63 9.11 -13.64 3.92
CA GLU A 63 9.84 -14.83 4.40
C GLU A 63 9.39 -15.26 5.81
N SER A 64 9.25 -14.33 6.75
CA SER A 64 8.80 -14.65 8.10
C SER A 64 7.42 -15.30 8.11
N LEU A 65 6.49 -14.75 7.32
CA LEU A 65 5.15 -15.27 7.17
C LEU A 65 5.15 -16.64 6.47
N PHE A 66 6.00 -16.85 5.47
CA PHE A 66 6.18 -18.13 4.82
C PHE A 66 6.63 -19.21 5.81
N LYS A 67 7.54 -18.88 6.74
CA LYS A 67 7.99 -19.83 7.76
C LYS A 67 6.92 -20.10 8.81
N SER A 68 6.09 -19.12 9.16
CA SER A 68 5.09 -19.24 10.22
C SER A 68 3.78 -19.88 9.77
N ASN A 69 3.21 -19.46 8.63
CA ASN A 69 1.91 -19.95 8.17
C ASN A 69 1.78 -19.87 6.64
N LYS A 70 1.83 -21.04 5.99
CA LYS A 70 1.78 -21.18 4.53
C LYS A 70 0.50 -20.65 3.90
N TRP A 71 -0.64 -20.79 4.58
CA TRP A 71 -1.94 -20.35 4.05
C TRP A 71 -2.08 -18.83 4.06
N ILE A 72 -1.70 -18.19 5.17
CA ILE A 72 -1.72 -16.73 5.25
C ILE A 72 -0.68 -16.16 4.27
N TRP A 73 0.48 -16.79 4.17
CA TRP A 73 1.49 -16.43 3.18
C TRP A 73 0.94 -16.52 1.76
N LEU A 74 0.30 -17.62 1.38
CA LEU A 74 -0.21 -17.83 0.02
C LEU A 74 -1.20 -16.72 -0.38
N PHE A 75 -2.25 -16.51 0.42
CA PHE A 75 -3.26 -15.49 0.10
C PHE A 75 -2.71 -14.07 0.25
N GLY A 76 -1.82 -13.83 1.22
CA GLY A 76 -1.14 -12.55 1.42
C GLY A 76 -0.25 -12.19 0.24
N TRP A 77 0.61 -13.10 -0.18
CA TRP A 77 1.54 -12.90 -1.29
C TRP A 77 0.81 -12.79 -2.62
N LEU A 78 -0.18 -13.67 -2.88
CA LEU A 78 -1.05 -13.60 -4.04
C LEU A 78 -1.72 -12.23 -4.16
N PHE A 79 -2.31 -11.74 -3.07
CA PHE A 79 -2.93 -10.42 -3.03
C PHE A 79 -1.93 -9.30 -3.35
N HIS A 80 -0.76 -9.26 -2.70
CA HIS A 80 0.18 -8.14 -2.86
C HIS A 80 0.84 -8.12 -4.24
N VAL A 81 1.22 -9.27 -4.78
CA VAL A 81 1.79 -9.36 -6.14
C VAL A 81 0.73 -8.95 -7.16
N ALA A 82 -0.50 -9.45 -7.01
CA ALA A 82 -1.60 -9.06 -7.88
C ALA A 82 -1.90 -7.55 -7.79
N LEU A 83 -1.93 -6.99 -6.58
CA LEU A 83 -2.09 -5.56 -6.36
C LEU A 83 -0.98 -4.75 -7.05
N ALA A 84 0.28 -5.17 -6.94
CA ALA A 84 1.40 -4.52 -7.60
C ALA A 84 1.22 -4.51 -9.13
N VAL A 85 0.89 -5.66 -9.74
CA VAL A 85 0.64 -5.75 -11.18
C VAL A 85 -0.56 -4.90 -11.60
N VAL A 86 -1.64 -4.88 -10.80
CA VAL A 86 -2.81 -4.03 -11.04
C VAL A 86 -2.41 -2.55 -11.00
N ILE A 87 -1.64 -2.10 -10.01
CA ILE A 87 -1.15 -0.72 -9.94
C ILE A 87 -0.28 -0.37 -11.16
N LEU A 88 0.66 -1.25 -11.55
CA LEU A 88 1.50 -1.04 -12.73
C LEU A 88 0.65 -0.94 -14.01
N ARG A 89 -0.41 -1.74 -14.14
CA ARG A 89 -1.37 -1.63 -15.24
C ARG A 89 -2.09 -0.26 -15.25
N HIS A 90 -2.43 0.27 -14.07
CA HIS A 90 -3.13 1.56 -13.95
C HIS A 90 -2.26 2.75 -14.35
N LEU A 91 -0.92 2.63 -14.35
CA LEU A 91 -0.03 3.71 -14.79
C LEU A 91 -0.36 4.22 -16.19
N ARG A 92 -0.92 3.39 -17.08
CA ARG A 92 -1.35 3.79 -18.44
C ARG A 92 -2.23 5.04 -18.49
N TYR A 93 -2.98 5.31 -17.42
CA TYR A 93 -3.92 6.43 -17.34
C TYR A 93 -3.24 7.75 -16.96
N PHE A 94 -1.98 7.70 -16.54
CA PHE A 94 -1.21 8.84 -16.03
C PHE A 94 0.02 9.19 -16.88
N ILE A 95 0.31 8.39 -17.92
CA ILE A 95 1.46 8.61 -18.81
C ILE A 95 1.06 8.59 -20.30
N GLU A 96 1.60 9.54 -21.06
CA GLU A 96 1.45 9.65 -22.51
C GLU A 96 2.75 10.21 -23.11
N PRO A 97 3.46 9.47 -24.00
CA PRO A 97 3.16 8.11 -24.47
C PRO A 97 3.29 7.04 -23.38
N VAL A 98 2.54 5.93 -23.54
CA VAL A 98 2.63 4.80 -22.61
C VAL A 98 3.95 4.07 -22.81
N TRP A 99 4.75 3.95 -21.74
CA TRP A 99 6.04 3.26 -21.80
C TRP A 99 5.90 1.78 -22.20
N SER A 100 6.88 1.26 -22.93
CA SER A 100 6.86 -0.09 -23.50
C SER A 100 6.63 -1.19 -22.46
N TRP A 101 7.25 -1.09 -21.29
CA TRP A 101 7.08 -2.07 -20.22
C TRP A 101 5.67 -2.00 -19.57
N VAL A 102 5.02 -0.83 -19.55
CA VAL A 102 3.63 -0.70 -19.07
C VAL A 102 2.66 -1.34 -20.06
N VAL A 103 2.95 -1.23 -21.36
CA VAL A 103 2.20 -1.93 -22.42
C VAL A 103 2.31 -3.44 -22.25
N PHE A 104 3.54 -3.95 -22.02
CA PHE A 104 3.79 -5.37 -21.76
C PHE A 104 3.01 -5.92 -20.56
N VAL A 105 2.84 -5.14 -19.49
CA VAL A 105 2.11 -5.55 -18.27
C VAL A 105 0.57 -5.62 -18.47
N GLN A 106 0.01 -4.92 -19.46
CA GLN A 106 -1.44 -4.81 -19.65
C GLN A 106 -2.22 -6.14 -19.66
N PRO A 107 -1.84 -7.18 -20.43
CA PRO A 107 -2.58 -8.46 -20.45
C PRO A 107 -2.58 -9.16 -19.09
N PHE A 108 -1.45 -9.12 -18.37
CA PHE A 108 -1.31 -9.74 -17.05
C PHE A 108 -2.20 -9.07 -16.00
N GLY A 109 -2.46 -7.78 -16.13
CA GLY A 109 -3.25 -7.03 -15.16
C GLY A 109 -4.73 -7.42 -15.07
N VAL A 110 -5.28 -8.15 -16.05
CA VAL A 110 -6.64 -8.71 -15.95
C VAL A 110 -6.64 -9.94 -15.04
N TYR A 111 -5.72 -10.88 -15.27
CA TYR A 111 -5.54 -12.05 -14.42
C TYR A 111 -5.15 -11.67 -12.99
N ALA A 112 -4.31 -10.63 -12.85
CA ALA A 112 -3.99 -10.06 -11.55
C ALA A 112 -5.24 -9.50 -10.84
N GLY A 113 -6.18 -8.90 -11.56
CA GLY A 113 -7.45 -8.46 -10.96
C GLY A 113 -8.22 -9.60 -10.28
N PHE A 114 -8.34 -10.75 -10.95
CA PHE A 114 -8.96 -11.95 -10.35
C PHE A 114 -8.16 -12.49 -9.17
N ALA A 115 -6.84 -12.64 -9.34
CA ALA A 115 -5.95 -13.11 -8.28
C ALA A 115 -6.01 -12.22 -7.03
N MET A 116 -6.09 -10.90 -7.22
CA MET A 116 -6.22 -9.92 -6.13
C MET A 116 -7.50 -10.15 -5.33
N VAL A 117 -8.65 -10.30 -6.01
CA VAL A 117 -9.95 -10.56 -5.36
C VAL A 117 -9.93 -11.91 -4.63
N VAL A 118 -9.40 -12.97 -5.26
CA VAL A 118 -9.28 -14.29 -4.62
C VAL A 118 -8.39 -14.24 -3.38
N GLY A 119 -7.24 -13.58 -3.45
CA GLY A 119 -6.34 -13.39 -2.31
C GLY A 119 -7.02 -12.66 -1.15
N LEU A 120 -7.73 -11.56 -1.45
CA LEU A 120 -8.47 -10.79 -0.45
C LEU A 120 -9.61 -11.59 0.18
N LEU A 121 -10.42 -12.29 -0.62
CA LEU A 121 -11.52 -13.11 -0.12
C LEU A 121 -11.00 -14.25 0.75
N GLY A 122 -9.87 -14.88 0.41
CA GLY A 122 -9.23 -15.89 1.25
C GLY A 122 -8.78 -15.32 2.61
N LEU A 123 -8.14 -14.15 2.61
CA LEU A 123 -7.75 -13.46 3.84
C LEU A 123 -8.96 -12.99 4.67
N TRP A 124 -10.03 -12.57 4.01
CA TRP A 124 -11.25 -12.12 4.68
C TRP A 124 -12.02 -13.28 5.28
N ALA A 125 -12.17 -14.38 4.54
CA ALA A 125 -12.76 -15.63 5.02
C ALA A 125 -12.06 -16.13 6.29
N ARG A 126 -10.72 -16.08 6.35
CA ARG A 126 -9.94 -16.43 7.55
C ARG A 126 -10.40 -15.66 8.79
N ARG A 127 -10.81 -14.39 8.66
CA ARG A 127 -11.26 -13.57 9.80
C ARG A 127 -12.60 -14.02 10.37
N PHE A 128 -13.40 -14.75 9.61
CA PHE A 128 -14.64 -15.34 10.08
C PHE A 128 -14.45 -16.79 10.52
N LEU A 129 -13.70 -17.57 9.73
CA LEU A 129 -13.60 -19.02 9.90
C LEU A 129 -12.67 -19.43 11.05
N VAL A 130 -11.61 -18.66 11.34
CA VAL A 130 -10.63 -19.04 12.37
C VAL A 130 -10.96 -18.34 13.71
N PRO A 131 -11.34 -19.08 14.78
CA PRO A 131 -11.82 -18.47 16.03
C PRO A 131 -10.84 -17.47 16.66
N ARG A 132 -9.56 -17.82 16.70
CA ARG A 132 -8.50 -16.94 17.26
C ARG A 132 -8.39 -15.62 16.50
N VAL A 133 -8.54 -15.67 15.19
CA VAL A 133 -8.45 -14.48 14.32
C VAL A 133 -9.70 -13.63 14.43
N ARG A 134 -10.86 -14.27 14.47
CA ARG A 134 -12.15 -13.61 14.68
C ARG A 134 -12.17 -12.84 16.00
N TYR A 135 -11.68 -13.47 17.07
CA TYR A 135 -11.61 -12.88 18.40
C TYR A 135 -10.78 -11.60 18.46
N ILE A 136 -9.68 -11.52 17.71
CA ILE A 136 -8.79 -10.34 17.68
C ILE A 136 -9.07 -9.38 16.51
N SER A 137 -10.08 -9.63 15.69
CA SER A 137 -10.37 -8.79 14.52
C SER A 137 -11.22 -7.58 14.92
N ALA A 138 -10.78 -6.39 14.53
CA ALA A 138 -11.54 -5.16 14.74
C ALA A 138 -12.45 -4.88 13.52
N PRO A 139 -13.53 -4.09 13.66
CA PRO A 139 -14.37 -3.68 12.53
C PRO A 139 -13.58 -3.07 11.37
N SER A 140 -12.54 -2.28 11.69
CA SER A 140 -11.64 -1.68 10.70
C SER A 140 -10.95 -2.73 9.81
N ASP A 141 -10.68 -3.94 10.31
CA ASP A 141 -10.05 -5.01 9.54
C ASP A 141 -10.97 -5.56 8.45
N HIS A 142 -12.27 -5.65 8.75
CA HIS A 142 -13.28 -6.10 7.78
C HIS A 142 -13.56 -4.99 6.76
N LEU A 143 -13.69 -3.74 7.22
CA LEU A 143 -13.98 -2.59 6.34
C LEU A 143 -12.88 -2.36 5.30
N MET A 144 -11.60 -2.49 5.68
CA MET A 144 -10.48 -2.34 4.74
C MET A 144 -10.47 -3.43 3.68
N LEU A 145 -10.69 -4.69 4.07
CA LEU A 145 -10.75 -5.78 3.11
C LEU A 145 -11.98 -5.63 2.19
N ALA A 146 -13.14 -5.27 2.75
CA ALA A 146 -14.35 -5.01 1.96
C ALA A 146 -14.15 -3.89 0.95
N LEU A 147 -13.51 -2.79 1.34
CA LEU A 147 -13.20 -1.66 0.44
C LEU A 147 -12.34 -2.12 -0.74
N ILE A 148 -11.23 -2.83 -0.49
CA ILE A 148 -10.32 -3.25 -1.57
C ILE A 148 -10.97 -4.33 -2.44
N VAL A 149 -11.77 -5.24 -1.86
CA VAL A 149 -12.59 -6.20 -2.63
C VAL A 149 -13.57 -5.46 -3.54
N ALA A 150 -14.28 -4.45 -3.03
CA ALA A 150 -15.20 -3.65 -3.83
C ALA A 150 -14.50 -2.90 -4.97
N ILE A 151 -13.29 -2.38 -4.74
CA ILE A 151 -12.44 -1.78 -5.80
C ILE A 151 -12.09 -2.83 -6.87
N GLY A 152 -11.63 -4.01 -6.45
CA GLY A 152 -11.29 -5.10 -7.38
C GLY A 152 -12.50 -5.57 -8.20
N LEU A 153 -13.64 -5.79 -7.55
CA LEU A 153 -14.88 -6.24 -8.20
C LEU A 153 -15.44 -5.18 -9.14
N SER A 154 -15.48 -3.91 -8.75
CA SER A 154 -15.92 -2.82 -9.65
C SER A 154 -15.01 -2.67 -10.86
N GLY A 155 -13.68 -2.81 -10.67
CA GLY A 155 -12.72 -2.78 -11.78
C GLY A 155 -12.88 -3.95 -12.77
N LEU A 156 -13.09 -5.17 -12.27
CA LEU A 156 -13.41 -6.34 -13.10
C LEU A 156 -14.79 -6.19 -13.77
N GLY A 157 -15.77 -5.68 -13.03
CA GLY A 157 -17.12 -5.39 -13.54
C GLY A 157 -17.08 -4.44 -14.74
N MET A 158 -16.27 -3.39 -14.68
CA MET A 158 -16.09 -2.50 -15.83
C MET A 158 -15.43 -3.18 -17.04
N LYS A 159 -14.57 -4.18 -16.81
CA LYS A 159 -13.91 -4.91 -17.90
C LYS A 159 -14.88 -5.88 -18.61
N PHE A 160 -15.76 -6.54 -17.86
CA PHE A 160 -16.52 -7.68 -18.36
C PHE A 160 -18.04 -7.47 -18.46
N ILE A 161 -18.61 -6.56 -17.65
CA ILE A 161 -20.05 -6.36 -17.53
C ILE A 161 -20.47 -4.98 -18.05
N ALA A 162 -19.91 -3.91 -17.49
CA ALA A 162 -20.32 -2.53 -17.74
C ALA A 162 -19.15 -1.69 -18.25
N ARG A 163 -18.85 -1.80 -19.55
CA ARG A 163 -17.70 -1.11 -20.18
C ARG A 163 -17.84 0.42 -20.08
N THR A 164 -16.71 1.08 -19.94
CA THR A 164 -16.58 2.55 -19.91
C THR A 164 -15.60 3.01 -20.98
N ASP A 165 -15.67 4.28 -21.37
CA ASP A 165 -14.72 4.91 -22.29
C ASP A 165 -13.37 5.14 -21.59
N ILE A 166 -12.46 4.18 -21.78
CA ILE A 166 -11.11 4.23 -21.21
C ILE A 166 -10.23 5.35 -21.80
N VAL A 167 -10.56 5.89 -22.98
CA VAL A 167 -9.82 6.98 -23.60
C VAL A 167 -10.19 8.29 -22.89
N ALA A 168 -11.49 8.52 -22.67
CA ALA A 168 -11.97 9.66 -21.90
C ALA A 168 -11.49 9.63 -20.44
N VAL A 169 -11.48 8.46 -19.78
CA VAL A 169 -10.90 8.31 -18.43
C VAL A 169 -9.41 8.68 -18.41
N LYS A 170 -8.65 8.25 -19.42
CA LYS A 170 -7.23 8.63 -19.54
C LYS A 170 -7.05 10.13 -19.75
N ALA A 171 -7.86 10.73 -20.63
CA ALA A 171 -7.84 12.17 -20.87
C ALA A 171 -8.15 12.96 -19.59
N PHE A 172 -9.12 12.50 -18.79
CA PHE A 172 -9.45 13.09 -17.48
C PHE A 172 -8.23 13.12 -16.55
N PHE A 173 -7.58 11.98 -16.29
CA PHE A 173 -6.44 11.93 -15.36
C PHE A 173 -5.20 12.67 -15.86
N LEU A 174 -4.89 12.59 -17.16
CA LEU A 174 -3.83 13.42 -17.76
C LEU A 174 -4.16 14.92 -17.66
N GLY A 175 -5.43 15.28 -17.82
CA GLY A 175 -5.94 16.62 -17.64
C GLY A 175 -5.72 17.13 -16.22
N LEU A 176 -6.04 16.33 -15.19
CA LEU A 176 -5.78 16.68 -13.79
C LEU A 176 -4.30 16.98 -13.53
N MET A 177 -3.37 16.22 -14.12
CA MET A 177 -1.93 16.44 -13.98
C MET A 177 -1.45 17.73 -14.66
N ARG A 178 -2.16 18.19 -15.70
CA ARG A 178 -1.87 19.39 -16.47
C ARG A 178 -2.70 20.60 -16.05
N PHE A 179 -3.51 20.46 -15.00
CA PHE A 179 -4.50 21.46 -14.56
C PHE A 179 -5.49 21.89 -15.66
N ASP A 180 -5.76 20.99 -16.61
CA ASP A 180 -6.72 21.16 -17.69
C ASP A 180 -7.81 20.10 -17.55
N VAL A 181 -8.88 20.43 -16.83
CA VAL A 181 -9.91 19.46 -16.43
C VAL A 181 -10.74 19.02 -17.63
N GLN A 182 -10.47 17.80 -18.11
CA GLN A 182 -11.21 17.17 -19.21
C GLN A 182 -12.51 16.53 -18.72
N PRO A 183 -13.52 16.28 -19.58
CA PRO A 183 -14.77 15.64 -19.17
C PRO A 183 -14.59 14.20 -18.64
N LEU A 184 -15.27 13.87 -17.53
CA LEU A 184 -15.33 12.51 -17.00
C LEU A 184 -16.57 11.78 -17.55
N PRO A 185 -16.46 10.53 -18.04
CA PRO A 185 -17.61 9.69 -18.39
C PRO A 185 -18.54 9.48 -17.19
N ALA A 186 -19.85 9.55 -17.43
CA ALA A 186 -20.86 9.44 -16.37
C ALA A 186 -21.32 7.99 -16.12
N ASP A 187 -20.54 7.00 -16.54
CA ASP A 187 -20.88 5.57 -16.41
C ASP A 187 -20.96 5.19 -14.91
N PRO A 188 -22.09 4.66 -14.41
CA PRO A 188 -22.26 4.40 -12.98
C PRO A 188 -21.19 3.50 -12.36
N ALA A 189 -20.75 2.45 -13.08
CA ALA A 189 -19.72 1.53 -12.61
C ALA A 189 -18.35 2.22 -12.45
N LEU A 190 -18.02 3.17 -13.34
CA LEU A 190 -16.82 3.99 -13.25
C LEU A 190 -16.89 4.90 -12.03
N LEU A 191 -18.00 5.61 -11.86
CA LEU A 191 -18.20 6.53 -10.74
C LEU A 191 -18.05 5.82 -9.39
N VAL A 192 -18.65 4.64 -9.24
CA VAL A 192 -18.48 3.80 -8.04
C VAL A 192 -17.01 3.42 -7.84
N HIS A 193 -16.34 2.91 -8.88
CA HIS A 193 -14.93 2.52 -8.79
C HIS A 193 -14.04 3.68 -8.35
N LEU A 194 -14.19 4.84 -9.00
CA LEU A 194 -13.40 6.04 -8.71
C LEU A 194 -13.67 6.58 -7.31
N THR A 195 -14.93 6.56 -6.83
CA THR A 195 -15.25 6.96 -5.46
C THR A 195 -14.62 6.03 -4.43
N LEU A 196 -14.62 4.71 -4.67
CA LEU A 196 -13.97 3.75 -3.78
C LEU A 196 -12.45 3.95 -3.74
N VAL A 197 -11.82 4.24 -4.90
CA VAL A 197 -10.39 4.56 -4.97
C VAL A 197 -10.07 5.86 -4.25
N ALA A 198 -10.86 6.92 -4.45
CA ALA A 198 -10.68 8.19 -3.74
C ALA A 198 -10.83 8.01 -2.22
N LEU A 199 -11.82 7.21 -1.78
CA LEU A 199 -11.98 6.84 -0.38
C LEU A 199 -10.74 6.11 0.14
N LEU A 200 -10.22 5.11 -0.58
CA LEU A 200 -8.99 4.41 -0.21
C LEU A 200 -7.82 5.38 -0.04
N MET A 201 -7.62 6.31 -0.98
CA MET A 201 -6.56 7.33 -0.91
C MET A 201 -6.69 8.20 0.35
N ILE A 202 -7.90 8.66 0.66
CA ILE A 202 -8.17 9.52 1.82
C ILE A 202 -7.90 8.79 3.14
N ILE A 203 -8.31 7.53 3.27
CA ILE A 203 -8.15 6.80 4.54
C ILE A 203 -6.75 6.20 4.73
N PHE A 204 -5.99 5.99 3.64
CA PHE A 204 -4.71 5.31 3.66
C PHE A 204 -3.77 5.80 4.78
N PRO A 205 -3.47 7.11 4.92
CA PRO A 205 -2.51 7.61 5.92
C PRO A 205 -3.01 7.55 7.37
N PHE A 206 -4.26 7.12 7.59
CA PHE A 206 -4.89 6.98 8.90
C PHE A 206 -5.24 5.52 9.21
N SER A 207 -4.78 4.57 8.39
CA SER A 207 -5.22 3.18 8.45
C SER A 207 -4.06 2.20 8.70
N LYS A 208 -4.43 0.92 8.88
CA LYS A 208 -3.50 -0.21 8.96
C LYS A 208 -2.69 -0.42 7.66
N LEU A 209 -3.01 0.30 6.57
CA LEU A 209 -2.26 0.26 5.31
C LEU A 209 -0.88 0.94 5.42
N LEU A 210 -0.64 1.71 6.49
CA LEU A 210 0.69 2.26 6.82
C LEU A 210 1.78 1.20 7.06
N HIS A 211 1.43 -0.10 7.08
CA HIS A 211 2.42 -1.16 7.03
C HIS A 211 3.32 -1.06 5.77
N ALA A 212 2.82 -0.48 4.67
CA ALA A 212 3.57 -0.33 3.42
C ALA A 212 4.89 0.46 3.61
N PRO A 213 4.89 1.70 4.14
CA PRO A 213 6.13 2.36 4.54
C PRO A 213 6.66 1.85 5.90
N GLY A 214 5.77 1.50 6.84
CA GLY A 214 6.13 1.21 8.23
C GLY A 214 7.05 -0.01 8.40
N VAL A 215 7.02 -0.96 7.46
CA VAL A 215 7.91 -2.14 7.48
C VAL A 215 9.38 -1.74 7.53
N PHE A 216 9.77 -0.65 6.84
CA PHE A 216 11.15 -0.19 6.74
C PHE A 216 11.67 0.48 8.03
N PHE A 217 10.76 0.92 8.90
CA PHE A 217 11.09 1.61 10.14
C PHE A 217 11.02 0.69 11.37
N SER A 218 10.68 -0.59 11.19
CA SER A 218 10.52 -1.55 12.29
C SER A 218 11.87 -1.95 12.91
N PRO A 219 12.17 -1.56 14.16
CA PRO A 219 13.46 -1.85 14.82
C PRO A 219 13.78 -3.35 14.90
N SER A 220 12.74 -4.17 15.02
CA SER A 220 12.87 -5.62 15.13
C SER A 220 13.34 -6.30 13.82
N ARG A 221 13.26 -5.57 12.71
CA ARG A 221 13.61 -6.05 11.37
C ARG A 221 14.84 -5.34 10.78
N ASN A 222 14.92 -4.02 10.96
CA ASN A 222 15.90 -3.16 10.29
C ASN A 222 17.18 -2.89 11.10
N GLN A 223 17.33 -3.47 12.30
CA GLN A 223 18.53 -3.33 13.10
C GLN A 223 19.52 -4.48 12.88
N VAL A 224 20.80 -4.13 12.88
CA VAL A 224 21.92 -5.08 12.96
C VAL A 224 21.98 -5.69 14.35
N ASP A 225 22.21 -7.01 14.38
CA ASP A 225 22.42 -7.79 15.59
C ASP A 225 23.87 -7.65 16.06
N ASN A 226 24.10 -6.73 16.99
CA ASN A 226 25.39 -6.52 17.64
C ASN A 226 25.22 -6.17 19.13
N PRO A 227 24.47 -6.97 19.89
CA PRO A 227 24.12 -6.64 21.26
C PRO A 227 25.39 -6.59 22.10
N ARG A 228 25.68 -5.40 22.65
CA ARG A 228 26.80 -5.12 23.56
C ARG A 228 28.21 -5.10 22.94
N GLU A 229 28.38 -5.50 21.68
CA GLU A 229 29.66 -5.31 20.95
C GLU A 229 29.89 -3.85 20.54
N ARG A 230 28.82 -3.10 20.30
CA ARG A 230 28.86 -1.65 20.09
C ARG A 230 27.79 -0.97 20.93
N ARG A 231 28.15 0.10 21.63
CA ARG A 231 27.20 0.92 22.39
C ARG A 231 26.21 1.57 21.42
N HIS A 232 24.94 1.17 21.51
CA HIS A 232 23.83 1.86 20.84
C HIS A 232 23.37 3.00 21.73
N LEU A 233 23.58 4.25 21.28
CA LEU A 233 23.25 5.44 22.04
C LEU A 233 22.20 6.23 21.28
N ALA A 234 21.04 6.45 21.90
CA ALA A 234 20.01 7.32 21.35
C ALA A 234 20.47 8.79 21.42
N ALA A 235 20.03 9.63 20.47
CA ALA A 235 20.42 11.04 20.41
C ALA A 235 20.09 11.82 21.71
N TRP A 236 18.98 11.48 22.39
CA TRP A 236 18.64 12.09 23.66
C TRP A 236 19.59 11.65 24.79
N ALA A 237 20.02 10.39 24.82
CA ALA A 237 20.94 9.85 25.81
C ALA A 237 22.35 10.41 25.60
N ALA A 238 22.75 10.62 24.35
CA ALA A 238 24.01 11.27 24.00
C ALA A 238 24.14 12.69 24.58
N ARG A 239 23.02 13.39 24.81
CA ARG A 239 23.03 14.71 25.47
C ARG A 239 23.29 14.64 26.97
N MET A 240 22.92 13.54 27.63
CA MET A 240 23.17 13.33 29.06
C MET A 240 24.61 12.90 29.33
N ASP A 241 25.27 12.28 28.34
CA ASP A 241 26.68 11.91 28.41
C ASP A 241 27.63 13.11 28.24
N ARG A 242 27.15 14.26 27.74
CA ARG A 242 27.95 15.50 27.68
C ARG A 242 28.02 16.09 29.08
N GLN A 243 29.22 16.11 29.70
CA GLN A 243 29.41 16.74 31.01
C GLN A 243 29.15 18.25 30.93
N PRO A 244 28.65 18.89 32.01
CA PRO A 244 28.56 20.34 32.07
C PRO A 244 29.98 20.93 32.18
N GLY A 245 30.58 21.33 31.05
CA GLY A 245 31.92 21.92 31.01
C GLY A 245 32.66 21.90 29.66
N GLU A 246 32.16 21.18 28.66
CA GLU A 246 32.64 21.21 27.26
C GLU A 246 31.57 21.74 26.29
#